data_AF-A0A7G2JY35-F1
#
_entry.id   AF-A0A7G2JY35-F1
#
_cell.length_a   1.000
_cell.length_b   1.000
_cell.length_c   1.000
_cell.angle_alpha   90.00
_cell.angle_beta   90.00
_cell.angle_gamma   90.00
#
_symmetry.space_group_name_H-M   'P 1'
#
loop_
_entity.id
_entity.type
_entity.pdbx_description
1 polymer ?
#
loop_
_entity_poly.entity_id
_entity_poly.type
_entity_poly.pdbx_seq_one_letter_code
_entity_poly.pdbx_strand_id
1 'polypeptide(L)'
;MKTELFNDHFQNYKRYHIPKAQLVIADIPYNLGNNAYASNPEWYVNGDNKNGESDKANSSFFDTDKDFRIAEFMHFCSKMLIKEQKERGKAPCMIVFCAFQQIPMVIDYAKQHGFKNHIPLVFIKSSSPQVLKANRKSSAQQNM
;
A
#
# COMPACT_ATOMS: atom_id res chain seq x y z
N MET A 1 22.59 13.18 15.12
CA MET A 1 21.26 13.34 14.48
C MET A 1 20.22 13.06 15.55
N LYS A 2 19.26 13.96 15.79
CA LYS A 2 18.17 13.73 16.76
C LYS A 2 17.09 12.88 16.07
N THR A 3 16.64 11.83 16.73
CA THR A 3 15.58 10.94 16.23
C THR A 3 14.43 10.95 17.23
N GLU A 4 13.20 11.12 16.73
CA GLU A 4 11.98 11.14 17.53
C GLU A 4 11.05 10.03 17.03
N LEU A 5 10.50 9.25 17.95
CA LEU A 5 9.61 8.13 17.65
C LEU A 5 8.27 8.37 18.33
N PHE A 6 7.18 8.19 17.58
CA PHE A 6 5.82 8.37 18.06
C PHE A 6 5.03 7.09 17.78
N ASN A 7 4.47 6.47 18.83
CA ASN A 7 3.55 5.34 18.69
C ASN A 7 2.11 5.90 18.66
N ASP A 8 1.60 6.12 17.45
CA ASP A 8 0.28 6.72 17.24
C ASP A 8 -0.17 6.60 15.78
N HIS A 9 -1.44 6.89 15.52
CA HIS A 9 -1.97 7.02 14.17
C HIS A 9 -1.41 8.28 13.49
N PHE A 10 -0.97 8.16 12.23
CA PHE A 10 -0.38 9.28 11.47
C PHE A 10 -1.28 10.53 11.35
N GLN A 11 -2.60 10.38 11.53
CA GLN A 11 -3.55 11.50 11.46
C GLN A 11 -3.39 12.48 12.62
N ASN A 12 -2.86 12.00 13.74
CA ASN A 12 -2.65 12.77 14.96
C ASN A 12 -1.33 13.56 14.94
N TYR A 13 -0.58 13.57 13.83
CA TYR A 13 0.74 14.20 13.70
C TYR A 13 0.84 15.63 14.23
N LYS A 14 -0.26 16.40 14.20
CA LYS A 14 -0.31 17.78 14.68
C LYS A 14 -0.02 17.90 16.18
N ARG A 15 -0.39 16.91 17.00
CA ARG A 15 -0.18 16.95 18.46
C ARG A 15 1.30 16.92 18.85
N TYR A 16 2.12 16.38 17.96
CA TYR A 16 3.56 16.26 18.14
C TYR A 16 4.35 17.44 17.56
N HIS A 17 3.67 18.44 16.99
CA HIS A 17 4.30 19.61 16.39
C HIS A 17 5.38 19.25 15.36
N ILE A 18 5.18 18.15 14.61
CA ILE A 18 6.16 17.67 13.62
C ILE A 18 6.31 18.74 12.53
N PRO A 19 7.53 19.25 12.27
CA PRO A 19 7.76 20.25 11.24
C PRO A 19 7.48 19.66 9.86
N LYS A 20 7.05 20.49 8.92
CA LYS A 20 6.79 20.05 7.53
C LYS A 20 8.03 19.37 6.94
N ALA A 21 7.79 18.28 6.20
CA ALA A 21 8.85 17.43 5.69
C ALA A 21 9.24 17.78 4.25
N GLN A 22 10.53 17.64 3.92
CA GLN A 22 11.00 17.60 2.52
C GLN A 22 10.71 16.22 1.89
N LEU A 23 10.77 15.17 2.70
CA LEU A 23 10.65 13.78 2.27
C LEU A 23 9.76 13.02 3.26
N VAL A 24 8.79 12.28 2.73
CA VAL A 24 8.04 11.26 3.47
C VAL A 24 8.40 9.89 2.89
N ILE A 25 8.69 8.93 3.75
CA ILE A 25 8.90 7.52 3.37
C ILE A 25 7.86 6.71 4.12
N ALA A 26 7.10 5.90 3.40
CA ALA A 26 6.08 5.04 4.00
C ALA A 26 6.06 3.66 3.34
N ASP A 27 5.93 2.63 4.17
CA ASP A 27 5.55 1.30 3.74
C ASP A 27 4.07 1.11 4.07
N ILE A 28 3.22 1.17 3.06
CA ILE A 28 1.78 1.16 3.27
C ILE A 28 1.26 -0.28 3.31
N PRO A 29 0.27 -0.59 4.16
CA PRO A 29 -0.33 -1.93 4.21
C PRO A 29 -0.86 -2.39 2.84
N TYR A 30 -0.82 -3.71 2.64
CA TYR A 30 -1.33 -4.38 1.45
C TYR A 30 -2.86 -4.42 1.45
N ASN A 31 -3.51 -3.25 1.31
CA ASN A 31 -4.94 -3.16 1.09
C ASN A 31 -5.24 -3.38 -0.39
N LEU A 32 -5.13 -4.65 -0.79
CA LEU A 32 -5.85 -5.16 -1.93
C LEU A 32 -7.33 -5.10 -1.53
N GLY A 33 -8.04 -4.01 -1.87
CA GLY A 33 -9.49 -3.95 -1.64
C GLY A 33 -10.19 -5.18 -2.24
N ASN A 34 -11.47 -5.38 -1.91
CA ASN A 34 -12.32 -6.50 -2.34
C ASN A 34 -12.15 -6.99 -3.80
N ASN A 35 -11.59 -6.18 -4.70
CA ASN A 35 -11.28 -6.52 -6.08
C ASN A 35 -10.07 -7.45 -6.31
N ALA A 36 -9.23 -7.75 -5.31
CA ALA A 36 -8.24 -8.85 -5.45
C ALA A 36 -8.81 -10.22 -5.05
N TYR A 37 -10.00 -10.24 -4.46
CA TYR A 37 -10.59 -11.43 -3.87
C TYR A 37 -11.56 -12.16 -4.81
N ALA A 38 -11.71 -11.70 -6.06
CA ALA A 38 -12.47 -12.38 -7.12
C ALA A 38 -11.86 -13.74 -7.57
N SER A 39 -10.90 -14.27 -6.81
CA SER A 39 -10.20 -15.54 -7.06
C SER A 39 -10.51 -16.62 -6.02
N ASN A 40 -11.31 -16.33 -4.97
CA ASN A 40 -11.70 -17.33 -3.98
C ASN A 40 -13.10 -17.90 -4.31
N PRO A 41 -13.22 -19.18 -4.74
CA PRO A 41 -14.51 -19.78 -5.04
C PRO A 41 -15.47 -19.80 -3.83
N GLU A 42 -14.97 -19.78 -2.60
CA GLU A 42 -15.85 -19.74 -1.42
C GLU A 42 -16.70 -18.46 -1.29
N TRP A 43 -16.37 -17.41 -2.04
CA TRP A 43 -17.08 -16.13 -2.02
C TRP A 43 -18.26 -16.08 -2.99
N TYR A 44 -18.42 -17.13 -3.78
CA TYR A 44 -19.51 -17.31 -4.70
C TYR A 44 -20.33 -18.52 -4.30
N VAL A 45 -21.64 -18.45 -4.51
CA VAL A 45 -22.52 -19.61 -4.26
C VAL A 45 -22.05 -20.77 -5.14
N ASN A 46 -21.59 -21.85 -4.50
CA ASN A 46 -20.99 -23.03 -5.15
C ASN A 46 -19.71 -22.79 -5.97
N GLY A 47 -18.95 -21.71 -5.71
CA GLY A 47 -17.68 -21.50 -6.43
C GLY A 47 -17.74 -20.70 -7.72
N ASP A 48 -18.92 -20.27 -8.16
CA ASP A 48 -19.12 -19.66 -9.48
C ASP A 48 -19.75 -18.26 -9.39
N ASN A 49 -19.06 -17.26 -9.96
CA ASN A 49 -19.45 -15.85 -9.95
C ASN A 49 -20.79 -15.56 -10.66
N LYS A 50 -21.27 -16.49 -11.49
CA LYS A 50 -22.58 -16.38 -12.14
C LYS A 50 -23.75 -16.66 -11.20
N ASN A 51 -23.49 -17.34 -10.08
CA ASN A 51 -24.51 -17.76 -9.11
C ASN A 51 -24.70 -16.77 -7.95
N GLY A 52 -24.01 -15.62 -7.99
CA GLY A 52 -24.07 -14.59 -6.94
C GLY A 52 -23.05 -14.81 -5.82
N GLU A 53 -22.93 -13.80 -4.96
CA GLU A 53 -22.03 -13.78 -3.80
C GLU A 53 -22.57 -14.68 -2.67
N SER A 54 -21.69 -15.36 -1.93
CA SER A 54 -22.05 -16.23 -0.79
C SER A 54 -22.21 -15.45 0.51
N ASP A 55 -22.80 -16.05 1.54
CA ASP A 55 -22.88 -15.48 2.90
C ASP A 55 -21.51 -15.20 3.55
N LYS A 56 -20.43 -15.76 2.99
CA LYS A 56 -19.04 -15.48 3.41
C LYS A 56 -18.46 -14.27 2.69
N ALA A 57 -19.04 -13.82 1.58
CA ALA A 57 -18.70 -12.56 0.95
C ALA A 57 -18.98 -11.44 1.97
N ASN A 58 -18.01 -10.54 2.17
CA ASN A 58 -18.00 -9.50 3.20
C ASN A 58 -17.78 -9.93 4.66
N SER A 59 -17.56 -11.22 4.96
CA SER A 59 -17.13 -11.63 6.32
C SER A 59 -15.65 -11.26 6.53
N SER A 60 -15.46 -10.08 7.11
CA SER A 60 -14.20 -9.36 7.05
C SER A 60 -13.25 -9.77 8.19
N PHE A 61 -12.36 -10.69 7.85
CA PHE A 61 -11.26 -11.15 8.69
C PHE A 61 -10.22 -10.02 8.92
N PHE A 62 -9.93 -9.76 10.20
CA PHE A 62 -8.89 -8.88 10.79
C PHE A 62 -9.25 -7.40 11.00
N ASP A 63 -9.18 -6.97 12.27
CA ASP A 63 -9.70 -5.70 12.80
C ASP A 63 -8.69 -4.52 12.80
N THR A 64 -7.43 -4.76 12.42
CA THR A 64 -6.38 -3.72 12.42
C THR A 64 -5.89 -3.31 11.03
N ASP A 65 -6.17 -4.10 9.99
CA ASP A 65 -5.85 -3.77 8.59
C ASP A 65 -6.98 -3.00 7.87
N LYS A 66 -8.17 -2.92 8.48
CA LYS A 66 -9.36 -2.25 7.92
C LYS A 66 -9.26 -0.73 7.84
N ASP A 67 -8.43 -0.08 8.65
CA ASP A 67 -8.49 1.38 8.84
C ASP A 67 -7.54 2.18 7.95
N PHE A 68 -6.59 1.53 7.26
CA PHE A 68 -5.70 2.27 6.36
C PHE A 68 -6.43 2.68 5.08
N ARG A 69 -6.83 3.96 5.06
CA ARG A 69 -7.42 4.61 3.88
C ARG A 69 -6.36 5.40 3.15
N ILE A 70 -6.02 4.96 1.94
CA ILE A 70 -5.00 5.63 1.12
C ILE A 70 -5.33 7.11 0.86
N ALA A 71 -6.61 7.47 0.72
CA ALA A 71 -7.03 8.86 0.57
C ALA A 71 -6.64 9.72 1.78
N GLU A 72 -6.75 9.18 2.99
CA GLU A 72 -6.34 9.88 4.22
C GLU A 72 -4.84 9.98 4.33
N PHE A 73 -4.11 8.94 3.91
CA PHE A 73 -2.66 8.97 3.82
C PHE A 73 -2.18 10.04 2.82
N MET A 74 -2.77 10.09 1.63
CA MET A 74 -2.44 11.11 0.62
C MET A 74 -2.80 12.51 1.09
N HIS A 75 -3.94 12.69 1.78
CA HIS A 75 -4.30 13.95 2.43
C HIS A 75 -3.29 14.35 3.50
N PHE A 76 -2.88 13.40 4.35
CA PHE A 76 -1.83 13.63 5.33
C PHE A 76 -0.54 14.10 4.66
N CYS A 77 -0.05 13.39 3.64
CA CYS A 77 1.15 13.75 2.91
C CYS A 77 1.06 15.13 2.25
N SER A 78 -0.09 15.48 1.65
CA SER A 78 -0.32 16.79 1.03
C SER A 78 -0.29 17.94 2.02
N LYS A 79 -0.58 17.67 3.30
CA LYS A 79 -0.43 18.63 4.39
C LYS A 79 0.97 18.57 5.00
N MET A 80 1.58 17.39 5.12
CA MET A 80 2.83 17.19 5.85
C MET A 80 4.06 17.67 5.08
N LEU A 81 4.05 17.50 3.76
CA LEU A 81 5.13 17.97 2.89
C LEU A 81 5.15 19.51 2.84
N ILE A 82 6.35 20.07 2.67
CA ILE A 82 6.49 21.49 2.35
C ILE A 82 5.82 21.80 1.00
N LYS A 83 5.49 23.08 0.76
CA LYS A 83 5.02 23.49 -0.56
C LYS A 83 6.18 23.41 -1.57
N GLU A 84 5.86 23.03 -2.80
CA GLU A 84 6.83 23.05 -3.89
C GLU A 84 7.38 24.46 -4.09
N GLN A 85 8.70 24.59 -3.99
CA GLN A 85 9.41 25.84 -4.25
C GLN A 85 9.76 25.93 -5.74
N LYS A 86 9.86 27.17 -6.26
CA LYS A 86 10.21 27.41 -7.67
C LYS A 86 11.64 27.02 -8.02
N GLU A 87 12.51 26.92 -7.03
CA GLU A 87 13.92 26.57 -7.21
C GLU A 87 14.10 25.08 -7.57
N ARG A 88 14.98 24.80 -8.53
CA ARG A 88 15.29 23.44 -8.97
C ARG A 88 15.87 22.63 -7.80
N GLY A 89 15.39 21.39 -7.63
CA GLY A 89 15.89 20.47 -6.62
C GLY A 89 15.32 20.68 -5.21
N LYS A 90 14.37 21.60 -5.04
CA LYS A 90 13.69 21.85 -3.76
C LYS A 90 12.29 21.22 -3.69
N ALA A 91 11.86 20.50 -4.72
CA ALA A 91 10.55 19.86 -4.74
C ALA A 91 10.42 18.82 -3.61
N PRO A 92 9.34 18.85 -2.82
CA PRO A 92 9.05 17.81 -1.83
C PRO A 92 8.83 16.47 -2.52
N CYS A 93 9.13 15.37 -1.83
CA CYS A 93 8.98 14.03 -2.39
C CYS A 93 8.35 13.06 -1.38
N MET A 94 7.72 12.03 -1.91
CA MET A 94 7.22 10.88 -1.17
C MET A 94 7.77 9.60 -1.80
N ILE A 95 8.27 8.68 -0.97
CA ILE A 95 8.63 7.32 -1.36
C ILE A 95 7.62 6.38 -0.69
N VAL A 96 6.80 5.71 -1.51
CA VAL A 96 5.79 4.77 -1.04
C VAL A 96 6.16 3.36 -1.49
N PHE A 97 6.45 2.49 -0.53
CA PHE A 97 6.52 1.06 -0.79
C PHE A 97 5.10 0.51 -0.84
N CYS A 98 4.78 -0.22 -1.90
CA CYS A 98 3.48 -0.86 -2.10
C CYS A 98 3.61 -2.12 -2.97
N ALA A 99 2.56 -2.94 -2.99
CA ALA A 99 2.50 -4.06 -3.92
C ALA A 99 2.53 -3.59 -5.38
N PHE A 100 3.07 -4.43 -6.27
CA PHE A 100 2.99 -4.17 -7.71
C PHE A 100 1.56 -3.92 -8.19
N GLN A 101 0.59 -4.70 -7.68
CA GLN A 101 -0.83 -4.57 -8.01
C GLN A 101 -1.48 -3.28 -7.47
N GLN A 102 -0.91 -2.67 -6.44
CA GLN A 102 -1.44 -1.44 -5.84
C GLN A 102 -0.93 -0.18 -6.54
N ILE A 103 0.12 -0.27 -7.36
CA ILE A 103 0.75 0.89 -8.02
C ILE A 103 -0.27 1.79 -8.75
N PRO A 104 -1.21 1.27 -9.59
CA PRO A 104 -2.17 2.14 -10.28
C PRO A 104 -3.06 2.92 -9.32
N MET A 105 -3.58 2.24 -8.29
CA MET A 105 -4.44 2.83 -7.27
C MET A 105 -3.69 3.92 -6.47
N VAL A 106 -2.43 3.65 -6.10
CA VAL A 106 -1.58 4.63 -5.41
C VAL A 106 -1.38 5.88 -6.27
N ILE A 107 -1.08 5.72 -7.55
CA ILE A 107 -0.89 6.83 -8.49
C ILE A 107 -2.17 7.65 -8.65
N ASP A 108 -3.33 7.01 -8.75
CA ASP A 108 -4.61 7.70 -8.96
C ASP A 108 -4.98 8.56 -7.75
N TYR A 109 -4.88 8.01 -6.54
CA TYR A 109 -5.09 8.80 -5.32
C TYR A 109 -4.03 9.90 -5.18
N ALA A 110 -2.77 9.63 -5.50
CA ALA A 110 -1.72 10.66 -5.46
C ALA A 110 -2.08 11.86 -6.37
N LYS A 111 -2.55 11.60 -7.61
CA LYS A 111 -3.00 12.64 -8.54
C LYS A 111 -4.18 13.45 -8.01
N GLN A 112 -5.18 12.79 -7.43
CA GLN A 112 -6.34 13.46 -6.82
C GLN A 112 -5.93 14.42 -5.70
N HIS A 113 -4.82 14.14 -5.02
CA HIS A 113 -4.26 14.97 -3.94
C HIS A 113 -3.14 15.93 -4.39
N GLY A 114 -2.94 16.11 -5.70
CA GLY A 114 -2.03 17.10 -6.28
C GLY A 114 -0.63 16.60 -6.62
N PHE A 115 -0.34 15.31 -6.41
CA PHE A 115 0.93 14.69 -6.78
C PHE A 115 0.86 14.15 -8.22
N LYS A 116 1.27 14.99 -9.18
CA LYS A 116 1.09 14.71 -10.61
C LYS A 116 2.12 13.74 -11.19
N ASN A 117 3.35 13.81 -10.68
CA ASN A 117 4.50 13.09 -11.21
C ASN A 117 4.85 11.93 -10.29
N HIS A 118 5.29 10.81 -10.87
CA HIS A 118 5.80 9.66 -10.13
C HIS A 118 6.92 9.00 -10.93
N ILE A 119 7.80 8.32 -10.22
CA ILE A 119 8.86 7.49 -10.79
C ILE A 119 8.71 6.10 -10.16
N PRO A 120 8.46 5.05 -10.94
CA PRO A 120 8.41 3.70 -10.40
C PRO A 120 9.81 3.25 -10.00
N LEU A 121 10.00 2.88 -8.74
CA LEU A 121 11.23 2.27 -8.24
C LEU A 121 10.93 0.82 -7.89
N VAL A 122 11.69 -0.11 -8.48
CA VAL A 122 11.51 -1.55 -8.28
C VAL A 122 12.71 -2.10 -7.53
N PHE A 123 12.46 -2.67 -6.35
CA PHE A 123 13.47 -3.38 -5.58
C PHE A 123 13.56 -4.83 -6.04
N ILE A 124 14.59 -5.15 -6.82
CA ILE A 124 14.88 -6.51 -7.26
C ILE A 124 15.72 -7.20 -6.18
N LYS A 125 15.12 -8.18 -5.49
CA LYS A 125 15.85 -9.01 -4.53
C LYS A 125 16.52 -10.16 -5.27
N SER A 126 17.81 -10.40 -5.01
CA SER A 126 18.56 -11.52 -5.59
C SER A 126 18.03 -12.89 -5.16
N SER A 127 17.36 -12.94 -4.00
CA SER A 127 16.62 -14.10 -3.53
C SER A 127 15.43 -13.66 -2.67
N SER A 128 14.36 -14.47 -2.68
CA SER A 128 13.23 -14.31 -1.76
C SER A 128 12.90 -15.67 -1.14
N PRO A 129 12.63 -15.74 0.18
CA PRO A 129 12.13 -16.95 0.82
C PRO A 129 10.88 -17.52 0.14
N GLN A 130 10.03 -16.67 -0.45
CA GLN A 130 8.83 -17.09 -1.19
C GLN A 130 9.20 -17.74 -2.53
N VAL A 131 10.20 -17.22 -3.25
CA VAL A 131 10.73 -17.82 -4.49
C VAL A 131 11.42 -19.16 -4.18
N LEU A 132 12.19 -19.23 -3.09
CA LEU A 132 12.79 -20.46 -2.61
C LEU A 132 11.74 -21.50 -2.19
N LYS A 133 10.58 -21.07 -1.68
CA LYS A 133 9.46 -21.96 -1.32
C LYS A 133 8.66 -22.43 -2.54
N ALA A 134 8.47 -21.57 -3.55
CA ALA A 134 7.85 -21.93 -4.82
C ALA A 134 8.71 -22.95 -5.59
N ASN A 135 10.01 -22.70 -5.72
CA ASN A 135 10.94 -23.60 -6.41
C ASN A 135 11.07 -24.97 -5.73
N ARG A 136 11.00 -25.01 -4.39
CA ARG A 136 10.99 -26.28 -3.63
C ARG A 136 9.69 -27.08 -3.80
N LYS A 137 8.56 -26.44 -4.11
CA LYS A 137 7.31 -27.15 -4.44
C LYS A 137 7.37 -27.77 -5.84
N SER A 138 7.96 -27.07 -6.81
CA SER A 138 8.10 -27.56 -8.19
C SER A 138 8.94 -28.84 -8.29
N SER A 139 10.01 -28.95 -7.48
CA SER A 139 10.87 -30.13 -7.46
C SER A 139 10.27 -31.35 -6.76
N ALA A 140 9.22 -31.18 -5.95
CA ALA A 140 8.50 -32.29 -5.33
C ALA A 140 7.44 -32.91 -6.27
N GLN A 141 6.88 -32.13 -7.20
CA GLN A 141 5.90 -32.59 -8.19
C GLN A 141 6.53 -33.26 -9.43
N GLN A 142 7.83 -33.11 -9.64
CA GLN A 142 8.55 -33.80 -10.72
C GLN A 142 9.02 -35.22 -10.34
N ASN A 143 8.83 -35.63 -9.08
CA ASN A 143 9.23 -36.95 -8.56
C ASN A 143 8.02 -37.81 -8.15
N MET A 144 6.82 -37.51 -8.67
CA MET A 144 5.63 -38.35 -8.65
C MET A 144 5.17 -38.61 -10.06
#